data_AF-A0A967GNP0-F1
#
_entry.id   AF-A0A967GNP0-F1
#
_cell.length_a   1.000
_cell.length_b   1.000
_cell.length_c   1.000
_cell.angle_alpha   90.00
_cell.angle_beta   90.00
_cell.angle_gamma   90.00
#
_symmetry.space_group_name_H-M   'P 1'
#
loop_
_entity.id
_entity.type
_entity.pdbx_description
1 polymer ?
#
loop_
_entity_poly.entity_id
_entity_poly.type
_entity_poly.pdbx_seq_one_letter_code
_entity_poly.pdbx_strand_id
1 'polypeptide(L)'
;EVDGVESYNDLRTRTGQFLADMIDRHLKQTVIAVTHGWTLNALIDHVFNVGLYRSAYLNAENTSVTYIEYLQQHDYEPWRVHFIAQTPHLEVFPNGLVTSEWEA
;
A
#
# COMPACT_ATOMS: atom_id res chain seq x y z
N GLU A 1 -9.29 -23.82 -18.07
CA GLU A 1 -9.30 -22.77 -17.04
C GLU A 1 -10.07 -23.29 -15.84
N VAL A 2 -9.66 -22.93 -14.61
CA VAL A 2 -10.52 -23.12 -13.44
C VAL A 2 -11.32 -21.82 -13.32
N ASP A 3 -12.57 -21.86 -13.74
CA ASP A 3 -13.47 -20.71 -13.65
C ASP A 3 -13.55 -20.21 -12.20
N GLY A 4 -13.31 -18.91 -12.01
CA GLY A 4 -13.45 -18.23 -10.71
C GLY A 4 -12.15 -17.97 -9.93
N VAL A 5 -10.97 -18.26 -10.47
CA VAL A 5 -9.68 -17.94 -9.82
C VAL A 5 -9.00 -16.77 -10.54
N GLU A 6 -8.71 -15.69 -9.81
CA GLU A 6 -7.93 -14.54 -10.31
C GLU A 6 -6.43 -14.81 -10.17
N SER A 7 -5.64 -14.57 -11.23
CA SER A 7 -4.18 -14.64 -11.12
C SER A 7 -3.63 -13.36 -10.48
N TYR A 8 -2.42 -13.42 -9.91
CA TYR A 8 -1.79 -12.22 -9.35
C TYR A 8 -1.54 -11.13 -10.42
N ASN A 9 -1.29 -11.51 -11.68
CA ASN A 9 -1.12 -10.57 -12.78
C ASN A 9 -2.43 -9.85 -13.11
N ASP A 10 -3.57 -10.54 -13.03
CA ASP A 10 -4.89 -9.92 -13.24
C ASP A 10 -5.20 -8.94 -12.10
N LEU A 11 -4.96 -9.36 -10.85
CA LEU A 11 -5.08 -8.50 -9.68
C LEU A 11 -4.20 -7.26 -9.80
N ARG A 12 -2.94 -7.42 -10.24
CA ARG A 12 -2.00 -6.32 -10.46
C ARG A 12 -2.53 -5.37 -11.53
N THR A 13 -2.97 -5.88 -12.67
CA THR A 13 -3.55 -5.07 -13.76
C THR A 13 -4.72 -4.25 -13.25
N ARG A 14 -5.67 -4.88 -12.55
CA ARG A 14 -6.86 -4.23 -11.99
C ARG A 14 -6.52 -3.20 -10.91
N THR A 15 -5.54 -3.48 -10.05
CA THR A 15 -5.07 -2.53 -9.03
C THR A 15 -4.43 -1.29 -9.66
N GLY A 16 -3.69 -1.46 -10.77
CA GLY A 16 -3.08 -0.36 -11.50
C GLY A 16 -4.12 0.54 -12.18
N GLN A 17 -5.13 -0.05 -12.79
CA GLN A 17 -6.27 0.69 -13.34
C GLN A 17 -6.99 1.49 -12.26
N PHE A 18 -7.28 0.86 -11.13
CA PHE A 18 -7.88 1.54 -9.97
C PHE A 18 -7.01 2.69 -9.46
N LEU A 19 -5.69 2.49 -9.37
CA LEU A 19 -4.75 3.51 -8.92
C LEU A 19 -4.75 4.73 -9.85
N ALA A 20 -4.74 4.51 -11.17
CA ALA A 20 -4.80 5.58 -12.15
C ALA A 20 -6.11 6.38 -12.05
N ASP A 21 -7.25 5.68 -11.97
CA ASP A 21 -8.56 6.30 -11.78
C ASP A 21 -8.65 7.10 -10.47
N MET A 22 -8.07 6.58 -9.39
CA MET A 22 -8.05 7.23 -8.08
C MET A 22 -7.24 8.53 -8.13
N ILE A 23 -6.06 8.51 -8.77
CA ILE A 23 -5.21 9.70 -8.94
C ILE A 23 -5.94 10.78 -9.74
N ASP A 24 -6.60 10.40 -10.84
CA ASP A 24 -7.33 11.32 -11.71
C ASP A 24 -8.50 12.01 -10.96
N ARG A 25 -9.27 11.25 -10.19
CA ARG A 25 -10.49 11.74 -9.53
C ARG A 25 -10.25 12.43 -8.18
N HIS A 26 -9.22 12.03 -7.45
CA HIS A 26 -8.98 12.44 -6.06
C HIS A 26 -7.64 13.17 -5.89
N LEU A 27 -7.15 13.78 -6.97
CA LEU A 27 -5.97 14.62 -6.93
C LEU A 27 -6.07 15.70 -5.84
N LYS A 28 -5.04 15.82 -4.99
CA LYS A 28 -4.97 16.73 -3.82
C LYS A 28 -5.93 16.41 -2.68
N GLN A 29 -6.55 15.23 -2.68
CA GLN A 29 -7.36 14.75 -1.56
C GLN A 29 -6.63 13.66 -0.79
N THR A 30 -6.91 13.57 0.51
CA THR A 30 -6.49 12.41 1.32
C THR A 30 -7.46 11.26 1.06
N VAL A 31 -6.95 10.17 0.49
CA VAL A 31 -7.72 8.94 0.26
C VAL A 31 -7.36 7.90 1.31
N ILE A 32 -8.36 7.33 1.97
CA ILE A 32 -8.20 6.18 2.86
C ILE A 32 -8.80 4.96 2.16
N ALA A 33 -7.98 3.93 1.96
CA ALA A 33 -8.39 2.67 1.35
C ALA A 33 -8.22 1.52 2.34
N VAL A 34 -9.27 0.72 2.53
CA VAL A 34 -9.22 -0.55 3.28
C VAL A 34 -9.14 -1.68 2.27
N THR A 35 -8.09 -2.50 2.35
CA THR A 35 -7.80 -3.51 1.33
C THR A 35 -7.27 -4.81 1.94
N HIS A 36 -7.07 -5.83 1.09
CA HIS A 36 -6.40 -7.07 1.45
C HIS A 36 -4.89 -7.00 1.16
N GLY A 37 -4.11 -7.87 1.81
CA GLY A 37 -2.64 -7.89 1.65
C GLY A 37 -2.15 -8.08 0.21
N TRP A 38 -2.86 -8.86 -0.61
CA TRP A 38 -2.51 -9.03 -2.03
C TRP A 38 -2.73 -7.77 -2.86
N THR A 39 -3.80 -7.01 -2.59
CA THR A 39 -4.05 -5.70 -3.22
C THR A 39 -2.97 -4.70 -2.80
N LEU A 40 -2.59 -4.68 -1.52
CA LEU A 40 -1.49 -3.85 -1.04
C LEU A 40 -0.17 -4.22 -1.74
N ASN A 41 0.13 -5.51 -1.88
CA ASN A 41 1.30 -5.96 -2.63
C ASN A 41 1.26 -5.48 -4.10
N ALA A 42 0.12 -5.62 -4.77
CA ALA A 42 -0.05 -5.14 -6.15
C ALA A 42 0.13 -3.62 -6.27
N LEU A 43 -0.35 -2.85 -5.28
CA LEU A 43 -0.13 -1.40 -5.21
C LEU A 43 1.35 -1.07 -5.09
N ILE A 44 2.07 -1.74 -4.17
CA ILE A 44 3.52 -1.57 -4.01
C ILE A 44 4.26 -1.91 -5.31
N ASP A 45 3.88 -2.97 -6.00
CA ASP A 45 4.47 -3.33 -7.28
C ASP A 45 4.27 -2.26 -8.37
N HIS A 46 3.18 -1.48 -8.32
CA HIS A 46 2.99 -0.32 -9.21
C HIS A 46 3.82 0.89 -8.77
N VAL A 47 3.78 1.22 -7.49
CA VAL A 47 4.49 2.38 -6.91
C VAL A 47 6.00 2.27 -7.12
N PHE A 48 6.55 1.07 -6.92
CA PHE A 48 7.99 0.79 -7.06
C PHE A 48 8.39 0.30 -8.46
N ASN A 49 7.45 0.30 -9.43
CA ASN A 49 7.69 -0.20 -10.78
C ASN A 49 8.32 -1.61 -10.81
N VAL A 50 7.83 -2.51 -9.97
CA VAL A 50 8.29 -3.91 -9.89
C VAL A 50 7.76 -4.66 -11.10
N GLY A 51 8.67 -5.26 -11.87
CA GLY A 51 8.32 -6.07 -13.04
C GLY A 51 7.70 -7.42 -12.70
N LEU A 52 7.50 -8.25 -13.74
CA LEU A 52 6.89 -9.60 -13.60
C LEU A 52 7.68 -10.55 -12.69
N TYR A 53 8.98 -10.29 -12.51
CA TYR A 53 9.89 -11.11 -11.71
C TYR A 53 10.16 -10.44 -10.37
N ARG A 54 9.14 -10.36 -9.50
CA ARG A 54 9.30 -9.82 -8.15
C ARG A 54 10.35 -10.62 -7.37
N SER A 55 11.24 -9.91 -6.68
CA SER A 55 12.28 -10.53 -5.84
C SER A 55 11.86 -10.69 -4.38
N ALA A 56 10.83 -9.95 -3.95
CA ALA A 56 10.32 -9.97 -2.59
C ALA A 56 8.80 -9.85 -2.58
N TYR A 57 8.18 -10.40 -1.53
CA TYR A 57 6.78 -10.13 -1.21
C TYR A 57 6.65 -9.40 0.12
N LEU A 58 5.71 -8.46 0.17
CA LEU A 58 5.39 -7.74 1.39
C LEU A 58 4.48 -8.63 2.23
N ASN A 59 4.99 -9.10 3.37
CA ASN A 59 4.20 -9.82 4.35
C ASN A 59 3.56 -8.84 5.35
N ALA A 60 2.50 -8.15 4.92
CA ALA A 60 1.81 -7.18 5.76
C ALA A 60 0.91 -7.86 6.80
N GLU A 61 1.01 -7.44 8.06
CA GLU A 61 0.09 -7.87 9.10
C GLU A 61 -1.33 -7.35 8.85
N ASN A 62 -2.33 -8.10 9.32
CA ASN A 62 -3.70 -7.60 9.34
C ASN A 62 -3.77 -6.30 10.14
N THR A 63 -4.67 -5.40 9.74
CA THR A 63 -4.83 -4.07 10.34
C THR A 63 -3.62 -3.14 10.23
N SER A 64 -2.53 -3.55 9.57
CA SER A 64 -1.41 -2.66 9.31
C SER A 64 -1.78 -1.44 8.46
N VAL A 65 -1.09 -0.33 8.70
CA VAL A 65 -1.27 0.97 8.04
C VAL A 65 -0.10 1.20 7.10
N THR A 66 -0.41 1.73 5.92
CA THR A 66 0.58 2.17 4.92
C THR A 66 0.29 3.61 4.55
N TYR A 67 1.34 4.44 4.47
CA TYR A 67 1.23 5.83 4.06
C TYR A 67 2.20 6.14 2.92
N ILE A 68 1.63 6.48 1.77
CA ILE A 68 2.32 6.93 0.58
C ILE A 68 1.61 8.18 0.03
N GLU A 69 2.38 9.06 -0.61
CA GLU A 69 1.91 10.35 -1.12
C GLU A 69 2.23 10.45 -2.62
N TYR A 70 1.25 10.89 -3.42
CA TYR A 70 1.43 11.16 -4.85
C TYR A 70 1.64 12.65 -5.08
N LEU A 71 2.81 13.03 -5.57
CA LEU A 71 3.25 14.41 -5.80
C LEU A 71 3.20 14.71 -7.30
N GLN A 72 2.11 15.33 -7.74
CA GLN A 72 1.99 15.76 -9.12
C GLN A 72 3.01 16.87 -9.42
N GLN A 73 3.82 16.71 -10.47
CA GLN A 73 4.85 17.67 -10.91
C GLN A 73 6.00 17.87 -9.92
N HIS A 74 6.66 16.77 -9.54
CA HIS A 74 7.91 16.84 -8.80
C HIS A 74 9.12 16.71 -9.76
N ASP A 75 10.27 17.30 -9.41
CA ASP A 75 11.54 17.14 -10.16
C ASP A 75 12.10 15.69 -10.14
N TYR A 76 11.42 14.80 -9.40
CA TYR A 76 11.77 13.40 -9.14
C TYR A 76 10.55 12.49 -9.38
N GLU A 77 10.66 11.22 -9.00
CA GLU A 77 9.57 10.25 -9.07
C GLU A 77 8.33 10.71 -8.30
N PRO A 78 7.11 10.47 -8.82
CA PRO A 78 5.89 11.08 -8.29
C PRO A 78 5.41 10.46 -6.97
N TRP A 79 6.01 9.37 -6.49
CA TRP A 79 5.60 8.69 -5.26
C TRP A 79 6.60 8.94 -4.15
N ARG A 80 6.11 9.45 -3.02
CA ARG A 80 6.83 9.51 -1.75
C ARG A 80 6.28 8.45 -0.81
N VAL A 81 7.15 7.59 -0.29
CA VAL A 81 6.77 6.53 0.65
C VAL A 81 7.19 6.95 2.05
N HIS A 82 6.24 7.03 2.98
CA HIS A 82 6.53 7.36 4.38
C HIS A 82 6.76 6.10 5.20
N PHE A 83 5.83 5.15 5.16
CA PHE A 83 5.96 3.85 5.79
C PHE A 83 5.02 2.83 5.16
N ILE A 84 5.38 1.55 5.26
CA ILE A 84 4.62 0.43 4.70
C ILE A 84 4.35 -0.58 5.82
N ALA A 85 3.10 -1.05 5.87
CA ALA A 85 2.63 -2.14 6.72
C ALA A 85 3.05 -2.05 8.19
N GLN A 86 2.88 -0.88 8.80
CA GLN A 86 3.17 -0.65 10.21
C GLN A 86 1.93 -0.88 11.08
N THR A 87 2.09 -1.42 12.27
CA THR A 87 1.01 -1.66 13.25
C THR A 87 1.20 -0.86 14.55
N PRO A 88 1.54 0.45 14.52
CA PRO A 88 1.88 1.20 15.74
C PRO A 88 0.69 1.32 16.70
N HIS A 89 -0.53 1.22 16.19
CA HIS A 89 -1.76 1.22 16.99
C HIS A 89 -2.04 -0.13 17.66
N LEU A 90 -1.34 -1.20 17.28
CA LEU A 90 -1.42 -2.52 17.89
C LEU A 90 -0.29 -2.77 18.88
N GLU A 91 0.52 -1.76 19.22
CA GLU A 91 1.59 -1.89 20.22
C GLU A 91 1.01 -2.34 21.59
N VAL A 92 0.89 -3.65 21.72
CA VAL A 92 1.00 -4.36 22.98
C VAL A 92 2.41 -4.94 22.95
N PHE A 93 3.33 -4.28 23.66
CA PHE A 93 4.64 -4.86 23.94
C PHE A 93 4.47 -6.27 24.56
N PRO A 94 5.47 -7.16 24.52
CA PRO A 94 5.40 -8.49 25.15
C PRO A 94 5.05 -8.50 26.66
N ASN A 95 4.95 -7.33 27.29
CA ASN A 95 4.59 -7.08 28.69
C ASN A 95 3.33 -6.21 28.90
N GLY A 96 2.53 -5.90 27.87
CA GLY A 96 1.17 -5.36 28.05
C GLY A 96 1.04 -3.86 28.41
N LEU A 97 2.05 -3.03 28.18
CA LEU A 97 1.97 -1.58 28.44
C LEU A 97 2.00 -0.79 27.13
N VAL A 98 1.03 0.12 26.94
CA VAL A 98 0.97 1.09 25.83
C VAL A 98 1.76 2.33 26.24
N THR A 99 2.77 2.74 25.49
CA THR A 99 3.42 4.05 25.72
C THR A 99 2.73 5.11 24.87
N SER A 100 1.89 5.91 25.53
CA SER A 100 1.40 7.17 24.97
C SER A 100 2.47 8.26 25.11
N GLU A 101 3.49 8.25 24.27
CA GLU A 101 4.39 9.40 24.13
C GLU A 101 4.63 9.67 22.64
N TRP A 102 3.67 10.40 22.06
CA TRP A 102 3.92 11.24 20.89
C TRP A 102 4.70 12.46 21.39
N GLU A 103 6.01 12.53 21.15
CA GLU A 103 6.75 13.80 21.27
C GLU A 103 6.49 14.63 20.00
N ALA A 104 5.94 15.83 20.22
CA ALA A 104 5.68 16.87 19.23
C ALA A 104 6.93 17.70 18.92
#